data_AF-A0A1D3MI94-F1
#
_entry.id   AF-A0A1D3MI94-F1
#
_cell.length_a   1.000
_cell.length_b   1.000
_cell.length_c   1.000
_cell.angle_alpha   90.00
_cell.angle_beta   90.00
_cell.angle_gamma   90.00
#
_symmetry.space_group_name_H-M   'P 1'
#
loop_
_entity.id
_entity.type
_entity.pdbx_description
1 polymer ?
#
loop_
_entity_poly.entity_id
_entity_poly.type
_entity_poly.pdbx_seq_one_letter_code
_entity_poly.pdbx_strand_id
1 'polypeptide(L)' 'MMKLSPVISKNIVAVGYNPFSMILRIQLKNGLYDFFNVPESIYTGLLNAHSKSYYHNTYIKNSYRYTKI' A
#
# COMPACT_ATOMS: atom_id res chain seq x y z
N MET A 1 -7.84 -1.82 -14.89
CA MET A 1 -6.74 -0.92 -14.46
C MET A 1 -6.94 -0.58 -13.00
N MET A 2 -5.89 -0.64 -12.19
CA MET A 2 -5.93 -0.21 -10.79
C MET A 2 -5.80 1.31 -10.69
N LYS A 3 -6.68 1.96 -9.92
CA LYS A 3 -6.64 3.40 -9.69
C LYS A 3 -5.91 3.70 -8.37
N LEU A 4 -4.97 4.64 -8.41
CA LEU A 4 -4.30 5.16 -7.22
C LEU A 4 -5.14 6.28 -6.60
N SER A 5 -5.36 6.20 -5.29
CA SER A 5 -6.01 7.22 -4.49
C SER A 5 -4.96 7.95 -3.64
N PRO A 6 -4.83 9.28 -3.75
CA PRO A 6 -3.89 10.04 -2.95
C PRO A 6 -4.27 9.98 -1.47
N VAL A 7 -3.26 9.99 -0.59
CA VAL A 7 -3.47 9.92 0.86
C VAL A 7 -2.65 10.95 1.59
N ILE A 8 -3.21 11.49 2.68
CA ILE A 8 -2.46 12.38 3.57
C ILE A 8 -1.52 11.53 4.41
N SER A 9 -0.23 11.57 4.08
CA SER A 9 0.83 10.87 4.82
C SER A 9 2.19 11.51 4.58
N LYS A 10 3.11 11.33 5.53
CA LYS A 10 4.48 11.87 5.43
C LYS A 10 5.29 11.22 4.29
N ASN A 11 5.13 9.91 4.10
CA ASN A 11 5.96 9.11 3.18
C ASN A 11 5.18 8.43 2.05
N ILE A 12 3.86 8.29 2.21
CA ILE A 12 2.97 7.64 1.22
C ILE A 12 2.24 8.74 0.46
N VAL A 13 2.37 8.73 -0.86
CA VAL A 13 1.75 9.70 -1.77
C VAL A 13 0.36 9.22 -2.18
N ALA A 14 0.26 7.97 -2.63
CA ALA A 14 -0.98 7.37 -3.08
C ALA A 14 -0.97 5.86 -2.86
N VAL A 15 -2.16 5.27 -2.78
CA VAL A 15 -2.36 3.82 -2.63
C VAL A 15 -3.44 3.33 -3.57
N GLY A 16 -3.28 2.12 -4.08
CA GLY A 16 -4.28 1.46 -4.92
C GLY A 16 -4.29 -0.03 -4.62
N TYR A 17 -5.45 -0.65 -4.78
CA TYR A 17 -5.61 -2.07 -4.53
C TYR A 17 -6.38 -2.73 -5.66
N ASN A 18 -5.95 -3.92 -6.05
CA ASN A 18 -6.69 -4.78 -6.97
C ASN A 18 -7.08 -6.08 -6.22
N PRO A 19 -8.38 -6.28 -5.91
CA PRO A 19 -8.82 -7.47 -5.19
C PRO A 19 -8.68 -8.76 -5.99
N PHE A 20 -8.81 -8.70 -7.33
CA PHE A 20 -8.72 -9.89 -8.19
C PHE A 20 -7.31 -10.47 -8.24
N SER A 21 -6.29 -9.60 -8.24
CA SER A 21 -4.89 -10.03 -8.25
C SER A 21 -4.23 -9.96 -6.87
N MET A 22 -4.96 -9.50 -5.84
CA MET A 22 -4.47 -9.24 -4.49
C MET A 22 -3.18 -8.40 -4.47
N ILE A 23 -3.12 -7.38 -5.34
CA ILE A 23 -1.97 -6.48 -5.44
C ILE A 23 -2.31 -5.16 -4.73
N LEU A 24 -1.50 -4.82 -3.73
CA LEU A 24 -1.50 -3.50 -3.11
C LEU A 24 -0.35 -2.69 -3.71
N ARG A 25 -0.69 -1.61 -4.42
CA ARG A 25 0.26 -0.64 -4.94
C ARG A 25 0.39 0.54 -4.02
N ILE A 26 1.62 0.86 -3.65
CA ILE A 26 1.94 1.99 -2.78
C ILE A 26 2.93 2.88 -3.51
N GLN A 27 2.51 4.12 -3.75
CA GLN A 27 3.40 5.18 -4.20
C GLN A 27 4.02 5.83 -2.97
N LEU A 28 5.33 5.63 -2.81
CA LEU A 28 6.14 6.34 -1.84
C LEU A 28 6.83 7.52 -2.52
N LYS A 29 7.35 8.45 -1.72
CA LYS A 29 8.15 9.58 -2.25
C LYS A 29 9.38 9.15 -3.06
N ASN A 30 9.89 7.94 -2.83
CA ASN A 30 11.11 7.40 -3.45
C ASN A 30 10.86 6.34 -4.54
N GLY A 31 9.60 6.04 -4.85
CA GLY A 31 9.26 5.05 -5.89
C GLY A 31 7.87 4.46 -5.75
N LEU A 32 7.53 3.63 -6.72
CA LEU A 32 6.27 2.91 -6.79
C LEU A 32 6.52 1.43 -6.50
N TYR A 33 5.70 0.83 -5.63
CA TYR A 33 5.89 -0.53 -5.17
C TYR A 33 4.60 -1.32 -5.29
N ASP A 34 4.71 -2.55 -5.80
CA ASP A 34 3.63 -3.54 -5.77
C ASP A 34 3.92 -4.60 -4.73
N PHE A 35 3.00 -4.76 -3.78
CA PHE A 35 3.00 -5.83 -2.79
C PHE A 35 2.01 -6.91 -3.22
N PHE A 36 2.45 -8.17 -3.21
CA PHE A 36 1.69 -9.31 -3.71
C PHE A 36 1.00 -10.07 -2.58
N ASN A 37 -0.11 -10.74 -2.92
CA ASN A 37 -0.90 -11.57 -2.01
C ASN A 37 -1.37 -10.82 -0.75
N VAL A 38 -1.68 -9.52 -0.91
CA VAL A 38 -2.14 -8.67 0.19
C VAL A 38 -3.67 -8.83 0.33
N PRO A 39 -4.17 -9.27 1.49
CA PRO A 39 -5.61 -9.31 1.74
C PRO A 39 -6.25 -7.92 1.73
N GLU A 40 -7.51 -7.83 1.34
CA GLU A 40 -8.25 -6.56 1.30
C GLU A 40 -8.31 -5.88 2.67
N SER A 41 -8.36 -6.65 3.76
CA SER A 41 -8.33 -6.12 5.12
C SER A 41 -7.10 -5.27 5.43
N ILE A 42 -5.95 -5.59 4.83
CA ILE A 42 -4.71 -4.82 4.99
C ILE A 42 -4.77 -3.50 4.24
N TYR A 43 -5.38 -3.51 3.05
CA TYR A 43 -5.64 -2.27 2.30
C TYR A 43 -6.59 -1.35 3.07
N THR A 44 -7.73 -1.88 3.54
CA THR A 44 -8.70 -1.12 4.34
C THR A 44 -8.08 -0.63 5.65
N GLY A 45 -7.25 -1.46 6.31
CA GLY A 45 -6.50 -1.08 7.51
C GLY A 45 -5.52 0.07 7.24
N LEU A 46 -4.80 0.03 6.11
CA LEU A 46 -3.88 1.11 5.71
C LEU A 46 -4.63 2.42 5.46
N LEU A 47 -5.81 2.39 4.85
CA LEU A 47 -6.62 3.58 4.60
C LEU A 47 -7.12 4.23 5.91
N ASN A 48 -7.58 3.40 6.85
CA ASN A 48 -8.15 3.83 8.12
C ASN A 48 -7.11 4.12 9.21
N ALA A 49 -5.84 3.75 8.99
CA ALA A 49 -4.79 3.99 9.96
C ALA A 49 -4.57 5.49 10.22
N HIS A 50 -4.49 5.86 11.51
CA HIS A 50 -4.09 7.20 11.97
C HIS A 50 -2.75 7.65 11.38
N SER A 51 -1.80 6.71 11.25
CA SER A 51 -0.52 6.94 10.58
C SER A 51 -0.28 5.86 9.53
N LYS A 52 -0.48 6.22 8.26
CA LYS A 52 -0.30 5.31 7.12
C LYS A 52 1.14 4.83 6.98
N SER A 53 2.11 5.71 7.26
CA SER A 53 3.53 5.35 7.28
C SER A 53 3.87 4.34 8.37
N TYR A 54 3.29 4.51 9.57
CA TYR A 54 3.46 3.54 10.66
C TYR A 54 2.84 2.20 10.28
N TYR A 55 1.58 2.20 9.82
CA TYR A 55 0.88 0.99 9.40
C TYR A 55 1.65 0.23 8.31
N HIS A 56 2.14 0.93 7.29
CA HIS A 56 2.97 0.33 6.25
C HIS A 56 4.22 -0.36 6.82
N ASN A 57 4.94 0.30 7.73
CA ASN A 57 6.15 -0.27 8.30
C ASN A 57 5.87 -1.47 9.21
N THR A 58 4.76 -1.45 9.94
CA THR A 58 4.38 -2.49 10.90
C THR A 58 3.77 -3.72 10.23
N TYR A 59 2.89 -3.54 9.25
CA TYR A 59 2.06 -4.62 8.71
C TYR A 59 2.35 -4.99 7.25
N ILE A 60 3.10 -4.19 6.50
CA ILE A 60 3.21 -4.36 5.04
C ILE A 60 4.66 -4.60 4.60
N LYS A 61 5.56 -3.69 4.96
CA LYS A 61 6.92 -3.58 4.42
C LYS A 61 7.72 -4.89 4.43
N ASN A 62 7.62 -5.64 5.53
CA ASN A 62 8.37 -6.88 5.73
C ASN A 62 7.48 -8.13 5.72
N SER A 63 6.17 -7.95 5.49
CA SER A 63 5.17 -9.02 5.59
C SER A 63 4.78 -9.58 4.22
N TYR A 64 4.99 -8.81 3.15
CA TYR A 64 4.63 -9.19 1.80
C TYR A 64 5.82 -9.07 0.86
N ARG A 65 5.90 -10.02 -0.07
CA ARG A 65 6.81 -9.91 -1.21
C ARG A 65 6.40 -8.68 -2.02
N TYR A 66 7.39 -7.90 -2.46
CA TYR A 66 7.15 -6.73 -3.29
C TYR A 66 8.14 -6.61 -4.44
N THR A 67 7.77 -5.82 -5.44
CA THR A 67 8.68 -5.32 -6.47
C THR A 67 8.60 -3.81 -6.56
N LYS A 68 9.71 -3.17 -6.93
CA LYS A 68 9.71 -1.79 -7.36
C LYS A 68 9.30 -1.75 -8.85
N ILE A 69 8.49 -0.76 -9.22
CA ILE A 69 8.09 -0.45 -10.61
C ILE A 69 8.90 0.75 -11.10
#